data_AF-A0AAV5E3C4-F1
#
_entry.id   AF-A0AAV5E3C4-F1
#
_cell.length_a   1.000
_cell.length_b   1.000
_cell.length_c   1.000
_cell.angle_alpha   90.00
_cell.angle_beta   90.00
_cell.angle_gamma   90.00
#
_symmetry.space_group_name_H-M   'P 1'
#
loop_
_entity.id
_entity.type
_entity.pdbx_description
1 polymer ?
#
loop_
_entity_poly.entity_id
_entity_poly.type
_entity_poly.pdbx_seq_one_letter_code
_entity_poly.pdbx_strand_id
1 'polypeptide(L)'
;MKLMASLLLTQRKKIGVGEHFQAEVPAWTGQPSRGELSCYRSDPATSKFLGTRIWPPEGEVCKTDIVAVGQGRLESCDCPYPGSFFCNQYHVNETRDQLRSELGQAFTEWQFDSMGEEVAKLWSREEQLKFNALERSIPVMDQKTFWAVASKNFASKPRRDLIKYYLNVFLMRRVLSQCRLNLLEIDSDEDEVEEEEDEDQPDSSIPLQRIPDVQDVKKIS
;
A
#
# COMPACT_ATOMS: atom_id res chain seq x y z
N MET A 1 35.70 -16.99 -31.24
CA MET A 1 34.59 -16.38 -30.47
C MET A 1 34.38 -17.24 -29.23
N LYS A 2 34.76 -16.76 -28.05
CA LYS A 2 34.54 -17.47 -26.78
C LYS A 2 33.28 -16.88 -26.15
N LEU A 3 32.23 -17.69 -26.05
CA LEU A 3 31.01 -17.36 -25.33
C LEU A 3 31.38 -17.21 -23.85
N MET A 4 31.18 -16.00 -23.32
CA MET A 4 31.26 -15.74 -21.89
C MET A 4 30.01 -16.33 -21.26
N ALA A 5 30.10 -17.57 -20.77
CA ALA A 5 29.07 -18.16 -19.93
C ALA A 5 28.96 -17.31 -18.67
N SER A 6 27.88 -16.53 -18.59
CA SER A 6 27.50 -15.76 -17.42
C SER A 6 27.21 -16.73 -16.29
N LEU A 7 28.19 -16.92 -15.40
CA LEU A 7 27.99 -17.54 -14.10
C LEU A 7 27.08 -16.61 -13.28
N LEU A 8 25.78 -16.82 -13.35
CA LEU A 8 24.86 -16.30 -12.32
C LEU A 8 25.11 -17.11 -11.05
N LEU A 9 26.10 -16.69 -10.26
CA LEU A 9 26.16 -17.05 -8.85
C LEU A 9 24.91 -16.47 -8.18
N THR A 10 23.88 -17.29 -8.02
CA THR A 10 22.82 -17.00 -7.06
C THR A 10 23.47 -17.02 -5.67
N GLN A 11 23.79 -15.83 -5.15
CA GLN A 11 24.21 -15.71 -3.75
C GLN A 11 23.05 -16.17 -2.88
N ARG A 12 23.11 -17.42 -2.39
CA ARG A 12 22.25 -17.88 -1.32
C ARG A 12 22.49 -16.99 -0.10
N LYS A 13 21.54 -16.10 0.20
CA LYS A 13 21.55 -15.34 1.46
C LYS A 13 21.51 -16.36 2.60
N LYS A 14 22.53 -16.34 3.46
CA LYS A 14 22.57 -17.20 4.64
C LYS A 14 21.61 -16.63 5.67
N ILE A 15 20.58 -17.39 6.05
CA ILE A 15 19.72 -17.06 7.17
C ILE A 15 20.50 -17.40 8.45
N GLY A 16 20.74 -16.40 9.28
CA GLY A 16 21.39 -16.60 10.58
C GLY A 16 20.48 -17.39 11.50
N VAL A 17 21.03 -18.43 12.12
CA VAL A 17 20.34 -19.25 13.14
C VAL A 17 21.22 -19.29 14.38
N GLY A 18 20.69 -18.84 15.51
CA GLY A 18 21.33 -18.80 16.81
C GLY A 18 20.73 -17.72 17.71
N GLU A 19 21.17 -17.68 18.96
CA GLU A 19 20.70 -16.71 19.97
C GLU A 19 20.77 -15.25 19.51
N HIS A 20 21.77 -14.90 18.68
CA HIS A 20 21.95 -13.54 18.16
C HIS A 20 21.07 -13.22 16.93
N PHE A 21 20.31 -14.18 16.41
CA PHE A 21 19.49 -14.03 15.21
C PHE A 21 17.99 -14.26 15.47
N GLN A 22 17.64 -15.10 16.44
CA GLN A 22 16.25 -15.35 16.82
C GLN A 22 15.78 -14.39 17.92
N ALA A 23 14.50 -14.02 17.86
CA ALA A 23 13.84 -13.34 18.97
C ALA A 23 13.59 -14.30 20.13
N GLU A 24 13.71 -13.80 21.36
CA GLU A 24 13.25 -14.53 22.53
C GLU A 24 11.71 -14.62 22.50
N VAL A 25 11.20 -15.84 22.42
CA VAL A 25 9.75 -16.10 22.45
C VAL A 25 9.36 -16.45 23.88
N PRO A 26 8.58 -15.59 24.57
CA PRO A 26 8.13 -15.89 25.92
C PRO A 26 7.20 -17.11 25.93
N ALA A 27 7.25 -17.89 27.01
CA ALA A 27 6.35 -19.01 27.20
C ALA A 27 4.88 -18.53 27.19
N TRP A 28 4.01 -19.27 26.52
CA TRP A 28 2.57 -18.96 26.51
C TRP A 28 1.97 -19.12 27.90
N THR A 29 1.40 -18.05 28.44
CA THR A 29 0.79 -18.00 29.78
C THR A 29 -0.73 -18.21 29.78
N GLY A 30 -1.33 -18.53 28.63
CA GLY A 30 -2.77 -18.61 28.47
C GLY A 30 -3.38 -17.30 27.98
N GLN A 31 -4.70 -17.32 27.77
CA GLN A 31 -5.43 -16.13 27.34
C GLN A 31 -5.46 -15.10 28.49
N PRO A 32 -5.10 -13.83 28.24
CA PRO A 32 -5.08 -12.82 29.29
C PRO A 32 -6.49 -12.58 29.83
N SER A 33 -6.59 -12.45 31.15
CA SER A 33 -7.83 -12.11 31.84
C SER A 33 -8.27 -10.67 31.54
N ARG A 34 -9.53 -10.35 31.82
CA ARG A 34 -10.07 -8.99 31.65
C ARG A 34 -9.29 -7.94 32.45
N GLY A 35 -8.78 -8.31 33.63
CA GLY A 35 -7.96 -7.44 34.48
C GLY A 35 -6.56 -7.21 33.92
N GLU A 36 -5.94 -8.23 33.32
CA GLU A 36 -4.64 -8.09 32.66
C GLU A 36 -4.75 -7.27 31.36
N LEU A 37 -5.83 -7.42 30.61
CA LEU A 37 -6.12 -6.59 29.45
C LEU A 37 -6.33 -5.11 29.83
N SER A 38 -7.00 -4.83 30.94
CA SER A 38 -7.22 -3.46 31.39
C SER A 38 -5.94 -2.82 31.90
N CYS A 39 -5.06 -3.55 32.59
CA CYS A 39 -3.76 -3.02 33.01
C CYS A 39 -2.84 -2.76 31.82
N TYR A 40 -2.83 -3.64 30.80
CA TYR A 40 -2.06 -3.43 29.56
C TYR A 40 -2.52 -2.16 28.81
N ARG A 41 -3.84 -1.92 28.74
CA ARG A 41 -4.41 -0.72 28.11
C ARG A 41 -4.11 0.57 28.89
N SER A 42 -4.05 0.47 30.22
CA SER A 42 -3.84 1.62 31.11
C SER A 42 -2.36 1.91 31.38
N ASP A 43 -1.47 0.97 31.10
CA ASP A 43 -0.02 1.14 31.26
C ASP A 43 0.53 2.14 30.21
N PRO A 44 1.13 3.27 30.65
CA PRO A 44 1.71 4.26 29.75
C PRO A 44 2.83 3.71 28.85
N ALA A 45 3.59 2.71 29.32
CA ALA A 45 4.68 2.13 28.52
C ALA A 45 4.16 1.34 27.32
N THR A 46 2.95 0.80 27.45
CA THR A 46 2.32 -0.10 26.49
C THR A 46 1.28 0.61 25.61
N SER A 47 0.50 1.52 26.20
CA SER A 47 -0.61 2.22 25.54
C SER A 47 -0.17 2.96 24.26
N LYS A 48 1.08 3.46 24.23
CA LYS A 48 1.67 4.12 23.04
C LYS A 48 1.74 3.23 21.79
N PHE A 49 1.72 1.90 21.94
CA PHE A 49 1.78 0.95 20.83
C PHE A 49 0.39 0.49 20.34
N LEU A 50 -0.67 0.76 21.09
CA LEU A 50 -2.03 0.35 20.76
C LEU A 50 -2.71 1.25 19.71
N GLY A 51 -2.06 2.33 19.31
CA GLY A 51 -2.62 3.35 18.44
C GLY A 51 -3.74 4.14 19.13
N THR A 52 -4.28 5.11 18.41
CA THR A 52 -5.44 5.89 18.86
C THR A 52 -6.65 5.46 18.03
N ARG A 53 -7.76 5.14 18.69
CA ARG A 53 -9.02 4.82 18.00
C ARG A 53 -9.63 6.13 17.48
N ILE A 54 -9.69 6.26 16.17
CA ILE A 54 -10.29 7.40 15.48
C ILE A 54 -11.76 7.11 15.10
N TRP A 55 -12.06 5.87 14.71
CA TRP A 55 -13.40 5.42 14.32
C TRP A 55 -13.65 3.98 14.80
N PRO A 56 -14.88 3.61 15.20
CA PRO A 56 -16.02 4.50 15.43
C PRO A 56 -15.76 5.43 16.62
N PRO A 57 -16.41 6.60 16.72
CA PRO A 57 -16.31 7.44 17.91
C PRO A 57 -16.75 6.69 19.18
N GLU A 58 -16.34 7.18 20.34
CA GLU A 58 -16.88 6.71 21.61
C GLU A 58 -18.35 7.15 21.73
N GLY A 59 -19.23 6.23 22.15
CA GLY A 59 -20.68 6.48 22.24
C GLY A 59 -21.50 5.76 21.18
N GLU A 60 -22.74 6.21 20.98
CA GLU A 60 -23.64 5.68 19.96
C GLU A 60 -23.28 6.23 18.58
N VAL A 61 -23.02 5.33 17.64
CA VAL A 61 -22.83 5.66 16.22
C VAL A 61 -24.19 5.62 15.54
N CYS A 62 -24.55 6.65 14.79
CA CYS A 62 -25.72 6.61 13.92
C CYS A 62 -25.64 5.39 13.02
N LYS A 63 -26.63 4.50 13.08
CA LYS A 63 -26.71 3.34 12.19
C LYS A 63 -26.99 3.85 10.79
N THR A 64 -26.00 3.78 9.90
CA THR A 64 -26.20 4.00 8.47
C THR A 64 -26.98 2.81 7.89
N ASP A 65 -27.91 3.09 6.99
CA ASP A 65 -28.66 2.06 6.29
C ASP A 65 -27.70 1.23 5.41
N ILE A 66 -27.53 -0.05 5.74
CA ILE A 66 -26.60 -0.97 5.07
C ILE A 66 -26.95 -1.11 3.58
N VAL A 67 -28.23 -0.87 3.21
CA VAL A 67 -28.72 -0.98 1.83
C VAL A 67 -28.17 0.11 0.91
N ALA A 68 -27.74 1.26 1.45
CA ALA A 68 -27.27 2.40 0.67
C ALA A 68 -25.76 2.35 0.34
N VAL A 69 -24.99 1.47 0.97
CA VAL A 69 -23.53 1.41 0.78
C VAL A 69 -23.20 0.89 -0.62
N GLY A 70 -22.36 1.62 -1.35
CA GLY A 70 -21.86 1.20 -2.66
C GLY A 70 -22.80 1.44 -3.84
N GLN A 71 -23.95 2.10 -3.65
CA GLN A 71 -24.86 2.45 -4.75
C GLN A 71 -24.27 3.47 -5.74
N GLY A 72 -23.20 4.18 -5.35
CA GLY A 72 -22.57 5.19 -6.20
C GLY A 72 -23.47 6.39 -6.43
N ARG A 73 -23.21 7.11 -7.52
CA ARG A 73 -24.03 8.25 -7.94
C ARG A 73 -25.28 7.75 -8.65
N LEU A 74 -26.44 8.31 -8.31
CA LEU A 74 -27.67 8.09 -9.07
C LEU A 74 -27.52 8.60 -10.51
N GLU A 75 -27.98 7.79 -11.49
CA GLU A 75 -27.93 8.11 -12.92
C GLU A 75 -28.71 9.39 -13.31
N SER A 76 -29.65 9.80 -12.47
CA SER A 76 -30.44 11.02 -12.65
C SER A 76 -30.47 11.86 -11.39
N CYS A 77 -30.61 13.17 -11.56
CA CYS A 77 -30.73 14.14 -10.48
C CYS A 77 -31.69 15.25 -10.91
N ASP A 78 -32.31 15.90 -9.92
CA ASP A 78 -33.29 16.97 -10.16
C ASP A 78 -32.63 18.35 -10.41
N CYS A 79 -31.32 18.36 -10.69
CA CYS A 79 -30.61 19.59 -11.04
C CYS A 79 -31.20 20.22 -12.32
N PRO A 80 -31.24 21.55 -12.46
CA PRO A 80 -31.73 22.22 -13.68
C PRO A 80 -30.98 21.81 -14.96
N TYR A 81 -29.70 21.44 -14.83
CA TYR A 81 -28.84 20.99 -15.93
C TYR A 81 -28.05 19.74 -15.50
N PRO A 82 -28.69 18.55 -15.54
CA PRO A 82 -28.04 17.30 -15.14
C PRO A 82 -26.77 17.03 -15.95
N GLY A 83 -25.72 16.54 -15.29
CA GLY A 83 -24.43 16.20 -15.90
C GLY A 83 -23.52 17.39 -16.24
N SER A 84 -24.00 18.63 -16.11
CA SER A 84 -23.17 19.83 -16.25
C SER A 84 -22.06 19.90 -15.20
N PHE A 85 -21.03 20.72 -15.45
CA PHE A 85 -19.96 20.97 -14.48
C PHE A 85 -20.51 21.41 -13.11
N PHE A 86 -21.46 22.34 -13.10
CA PHE A 86 -22.06 22.85 -11.87
C PHE A 86 -22.91 21.79 -11.16
N CYS A 87 -23.64 20.94 -11.90
CA CYS A 87 -24.35 19.79 -11.33
C CYS A 87 -23.38 18.81 -10.64
N ASN A 88 -22.30 18.43 -11.31
CA ASN A 88 -21.31 17.50 -10.74
C ASN A 88 -20.63 18.12 -9.50
N GLN A 89 -20.25 19.40 -9.57
CA GLN A 89 -19.64 20.10 -8.45
C GLN A 89 -20.59 20.20 -7.24
N TYR A 90 -21.88 20.49 -7.49
CA TYR A 90 -22.90 20.52 -6.44
C TYR A 90 -22.99 19.17 -5.71
N HIS A 91 -23.16 18.06 -6.44
CA HIS A 91 -23.29 16.75 -5.82
C HIS A 91 -22.01 16.28 -5.11
N VAL A 92 -20.82 16.59 -5.65
CA VAL A 92 -19.56 16.30 -4.97
C VAL A 92 -19.49 17.01 -3.61
N ASN A 93 -19.90 18.29 -3.56
CA ASN A 93 -19.93 19.05 -2.31
C ASN A 93 -20.98 18.50 -1.34
N GLU A 94 -22.18 18.20 -1.82
CA GLU A 94 -23.28 17.64 -1.01
C GLU A 94 -22.87 16.30 -0.36
N THR A 95 -22.36 15.35 -1.15
CA THR A 95 -21.88 14.06 -0.63
C THR A 95 -20.70 14.22 0.34
N ARG A 96 -19.81 15.19 0.07
CA ARG A 96 -18.68 15.48 0.96
C ARG A 96 -19.13 16.06 2.30
N ASP A 97 -20.13 16.95 2.30
CA ASP A 97 -20.68 17.54 3.51
C ASP A 97 -21.45 16.49 4.33
N GLN A 98 -22.20 15.61 3.65
CA GLN A 98 -22.81 14.43 4.27
C GLN A 98 -21.75 13.53 4.93
N LEU A 99 -20.69 13.18 4.20
CA LEU A 99 -19.58 12.38 4.72
C LEU A 99 -18.90 13.04 5.92
N ARG A 100 -18.72 14.36 5.90
CA ARG A 100 -18.18 15.13 7.04
C ARG A 100 -19.09 15.04 8.25
N SER A 101 -20.41 15.14 8.05
CA SER A 101 -21.38 15.02 9.15
C SER A 101 -21.41 13.62 9.75
N GLU A 102 -21.28 12.58 8.93
CA GLU A 102 -21.27 11.18 9.37
C GLU A 102 -19.98 10.83 10.14
N LEU A 103 -18.83 11.26 9.65
CA LEU A 103 -17.53 10.92 10.24
C LEU A 103 -17.12 11.85 11.39
N GLY A 104 -17.67 13.06 11.46
CA GLY A 104 -17.29 14.06 12.45
C GLY A 104 -15.79 14.34 12.44
N GLN A 105 -15.13 14.25 13.60
CA GLN A 105 -13.70 14.52 13.76
C GLN A 105 -12.82 13.59 12.90
N ALA A 106 -13.25 12.35 12.66
CA ALA A 106 -12.49 11.39 11.85
C ALA A 106 -12.27 11.89 10.42
N PHE A 107 -13.18 12.72 9.88
CA PHE A 107 -13.04 13.32 8.56
C PHE A 107 -11.74 14.11 8.39
N THR A 108 -11.37 14.90 9.40
CA THR A 108 -10.14 15.72 9.37
C THR A 108 -8.93 14.91 9.79
N GLU A 109 -9.06 13.99 10.76
CA GLU A 109 -7.93 13.16 11.21
C GLU A 109 -7.44 12.21 10.11
N TRP A 110 -8.36 11.66 9.31
CA TRP A 110 -8.03 10.89 8.10
C TRP A 110 -7.70 11.76 6.89
N GLN A 111 -7.67 13.08 7.06
CA GLN A 111 -7.33 14.05 6.03
C GLN A 111 -8.27 14.02 4.82
N PHE A 112 -9.54 13.61 4.98
CA PHE A 112 -10.53 13.74 3.90
C PHE A 112 -10.81 15.19 3.54
N ASP A 113 -10.60 16.11 4.48
CA ASP A 113 -10.61 17.54 4.21
C ASP A 113 -9.46 18.02 3.29
N SER A 114 -8.51 17.14 3.04
CA SER A 114 -7.17 17.39 2.55
C SER A 114 -6.82 16.49 1.35
N MET A 115 -7.82 16.18 0.51
CA MET A 115 -7.67 15.40 -0.73
C MET A 115 -8.29 16.09 -1.95
N GLY A 116 -7.93 15.65 -3.16
CA GLY A 116 -8.59 16.05 -4.40
C GLY A 116 -8.57 17.56 -4.67
N GLU A 117 -9.73 18.11 -5.04
CA GLU A 117 -9.87 19.52 -5.40
C GLU A 117 -9.48 20.48 -4.26
N GLU A 118 -9.66 20.08 -3.00
CA GLU A 118 -9.32 20.90 -1.84
C GLU A 118 -7.81 21.12 -1.73
N VAL A 119 -7.01 20.07 -1.99
CA VAL A 119 -5.56 20.21 -2.08
C VAL A 119 -5.16 21.07 -3.26
N ALA A 120 -5.84 20.92 -4.40
CA ALA A 120 -5.55 21.72 -5.58
C ALA A 120 -5.76 23.22 -5.33
N LYS A 121 -6.76 23.61 -4.52
CA LYS A 121 -7.02 25.02 -4.15
C LYS A 121 -5.89 25.65 -3.34
N LEU A 122 -5.10 24.87 -2.63
CA LEU A 122 -3.93 25.34 -1.86
C LEU A 122 -2.69 25.61 -2.74
N TRP A 123 -2.78 25.32 -4.04
CA TRP A 123 -1.69 25.47 -5.00
C TRP A 123 -2.04 26.53 -6.04
N SER A 124 -1.12 27.46 -6.29
CA SER A 124 -1.34 28.50 -7.30
C SER A 124 -1.51 27.90 -8.69
N ARG A 125 -2.17 28.63 -9.60
CA ARG A 125 -2.30 28.17 -10.99
C ARG A 125 -0.93 27.97 -11.65
N GLU A 126 0.06 28.82 -11.36
CA GLU A 126 1.42 28.63 -11.88
C GLU A 126 2.05 27.35 -11.32
N GLU A 127 1.88 27.08 -10.02
CA GLU A 127 2.43 25.88 -9.39
C GLU A 127 1.83 24.60 -9.99
N GLN A 128 0.52 24.57 -10.21
CA GLN A 128 -0.17 23.43 -10.84
C GLN A 128 0.30 23.21 -12.27
N LEU A 129 0.44 24.28 -13.07
CA LEU A 129 0.95 24.20 -14.44
C LEU A 129 2.40 23.70 -14.48
N LYS A 130 3.23 24.17 -13.55
CA LYS A 130 4.63 23.74 -13.42
C LYS A 130 4.70 22.24 -13.12
N PHE A 131 3.83 21.74 -12.24
CA PHE A 131 3.77 20.33 -11.89
C PHE A 131 3.39 19.46 -13.10
N ASN A 132 2.36 19.88 -13.87
CA ASN A 132 1.95 19.18 -15.09
C ASN A 132 3.05 19.18 -16.17
N ALA A 133 3.87 20.24 -16.25
CA ALA A 133 4.99 20.30 -17.18
C ALA A 133 6.12 19.33 -16.79
N LEU A 134 6.41 19.22 -15.49
CA LEU A 134 7.43 18.30 -14.98
C LEU A 134 7.15 16.84 -15.34
N GLU A 135 5.88 16.41 -15.22
CA GLU A 135 5.46 15.07 -15.63
C GLU A 135 5.77 14.76 -17.09
N ARG A 136 5.41 15.68 -18.00
CA ARG A 136 5.62 15.47 -19.44
C ARG A 136 7.11 15.34 -19.79
N SER A 137 7.98 15.87 -18.94
CA SER A 137 9.43 15.91 -19.16
C SER A 137 10.20 14.74 -18.52
N ILE A 138 9.60 14.01 -17.57
CA ILE A 138 10.30 12.98 -16.79
C ILE A 138 9.67 11.62 -17.10
N PRO A 139 10.43 10.66 -17.66
CA PRO A 139 9.94 9.31 -17.91
C PRO A 139 9.40 8.65 -16.63
N VAL A 140 8.28 7.93 -16.76
CA VAL A 140 7.48 7.35 -15.66
C VAL A 140 8.29 6.49 -14.68
N MET A 141 9.38 5.87 -15.14
CA MET A 141 10.17 4.91 -14.37
C MET A 141 11.31 5.55 -13.55
N ASP A 142 11.63 6.82 -13.73
CA ASP A 142 12.73 7.48 -12.99
C ASP A 142 12.21 8.35 -11.84
N GLN A 143 11.67 7.68 -10.81
CA GLN A 143 11.16 8.34 -9.61
C GLN A 143 12.25 9.14 -8.86
N LYS A 144 13.51 8.69 -8.91
CA LYS A 144 14.62 9.38 -8.24
C LYS A 144 14.85 10.75 -8.87
N THR A 145 14.90 10.82 -10.20
CA THR A 145 15.03 12.09 -10.93
C THR A 145 13.78 12.96 -10.76
N PHE A 146 12.58 12.38 -10.77
CA PHE A 146 11.35 13.14 -10.53
C PHE A 146 11.40 13.93 -9.23
N TRP A 147 11.66 13.26 -8.10
CA TRP A 147 11.64 13.92 -6.80
C TRP A 147 12.78 14.94 -6.62
N ALA A 148 13.95 14.69 -7.22
CA ALA A 148 15.05 15.64 -7.22
C ALA A 148 14.68 16.92 -7.97
N VAL A 149 14.10 16.80 -9.17
CA VAL A 149 13.68 17.93 -10.00
C VAL A 149 12.50 18.67 -9.36
N ALA A 150 11.51 17.95 -8.83
CA ALA A 150 10.36 18.54 -8.14
C ALA A 150 10.81 19.38 -6.93
N SER A 151 11.71 18.84 -6.10
CA SER A 151 12.23 19.56 -4.92
C SER A 151 12.96 20.85 -5.31
N LYS A 152 13.72 20.84 -6.41
CA LYS A 152 14.40 22.04 -6.93
C LYS A 152 13.42 23.08 -7.47
N ASN A 153 12.35 22.63 -8.13
CA ASN A 153 11.36 23.52 -8.75
C ASN A 153 10.36 24.13 -7.77
N PHE A 154 10.14 23.49 -6.62
CA PHE A 154 9.20 23.91 -5.59
C PHE A 154 9.91 24.10 -4.24
N ALA A 155 11.04 24.81 -4.25
CA ALA A 155 11.87 25.02 -3.05
C ALA A 155 11.13 25.73 -1.90
N SER A 156 10.05 26.47 -2.18
CA SER A 156 9.20 27.12 -1.17
C SER A 156 8.20 26.16 -0.49
N LYS A 157 8.00 24.95 -1.03
CA LYS A 157 7.06 23.97 -0.48
C LYS A 157 7.80 22.88 0.28
N PRO A 158 7.31 22.47 1.46
CA PRO A 158 7.90 21.32 2.16
C PRO A 158 7.62 20.03 1.38
N ARG A 159 8.52 19.05 1.51
CA ARG A 159 8.41 17.74 0.82
C ARG A 159 7.06 17.06 1.03
N ARG A 160 6.48 17.17 2.24
CA ARG A 160 5.17 16.60 2.55
C ARG A 160 4.05 17.17 1.67
N ASP A 161 4.08 18.47 1.38
CA ASP A 161 3.03 19.13 0.59
C ASP A 161 3.18 18.75 -0.88
N LEU A 162 4.43 18.59 -1.36
CA LEU A 162 4.73 18.07 -2.69
C LEU A 162 4.18 16.65 -2.89
N ILE A 163 4.43 15.76 -1.93
CA ILE A 163 3.91 14.38 -1.95
C ILE A 163 2.38 14.40 -1.89
N LYS A 164 1.80 15.22 -1.00
CA LYS A 164 0.35 15.36 -0.85
C LYS A 164 -0.31 15.82 -2.15
N TYR A 165 0.26 16.82 -2.84
CA TYR A 165 -0.25 17.26 -4.14
C TYR A 165 -0.06 16.19 -5.22
N TYR A 166 1.10 15.53 -5.25
CA TYR A 166 1.38 14.44 -6.19
C TYR A 166 0.32 13.33 -6.10
N LEU A 167 0.08 12.80 -4.91
CA LEU A 167 -0.84 11.67 -4.70
C LEU A 167 -2.30 12.10 -4.84
N ASN A 168 -2.71 13.19 -4.17
CA ASN A 168 -4.14 13.53 -4.05
C ASN A 168 -4.71 14.30 -5.23
N VAL A 169 -3.86 14.96 -6.03
CA VAL A 169 -4.32 15.81 -7.14
C VAL A 169 -3.81 15.27 -8.45
N PHE A 170 -2.49 15.19 -8.56
CA PHE A 170 -1.83 14.96 -9.83
C PHE A 170 -2.02 13.51 -10.32
N LEU A 171 -1.71 12.52 -9.49
CA LEU A 171 -1.83 11.11 -9.83
C LEU A 171 -3.28 10.74 -10.14
N MET A 172 -4.22 11.23 -9.34
CA MET A 172 -5.66 11.02 -9.57
C MET A 172 -6.12 11.62 -10.91
N ARG A 173 -5.70 12.84 -11.26
CA ARG A 173 -6.01 13.45 -12.57
C ARG A 173 -5.41 12.66 -13.72
N ARG A 174 -4.18 12.16 -13.57
CA ARG A 174 -3.50 11.32 -14.56
C ARG A 174 -4.26 10.02 -14.80
N VAL A 175 -4.58 9.27 -13.73
CA VAL A 175 -5.35 8.02 -13.81
C VAL A 175 -6.71 8.27 -14.47
N LEU A 176 -7.47 9.26 -14.01
CA LEU A 176 -8.76 9.63 -14.60
C LEU A 176 -8.65 9.93 -16.10
N SER A 177 -7.59 10.65 -16.51
CA SER A 177 -7.37 10.98 -17.92
C SER A 177 -7.09 9.75 -18.76
N GLN A 178 -6.28 8.81 -18.25
CA GLN A 178 -5.98 7.57 -18.95
C GLN A 178 -7.17 6.62 -19.01
N CYS A 179 -7.97 6.51 -17.93
CA CYS A 179 -9.23 5.76 -17.93
C CYS A 179 -10.19 6.29 -19.00
N ARG A 180 -10.33 7.62 -19.12
CA ARG A 180 -11.19 8.25 -20.14
C ARG A 180 -10.71 8.02 -21.58
N LEU A 181 -9.41 7.79 -21.76
CA LEU A 181 -8.81 7.50 -23.05
C LEU A 181 -8.77 5.99 -23.36
N ASN A 182 -9.29 5.15 -22.46
CA ASN A 182 -9.17 3.68 -22.51
C ASN A 182 -7.70 3.21 -22.69
N LEU A 183 -6.74 3.98 -22.17
CA LEU A 183 -5.30 3.70 -22.28
C LEU A 183 -4.76 2.89 -21.11
N LEU A 184 -5.56 2.69 -20.07
CA LEU A 184 -5.26 1.80 -18.96
C LEU A 184 -6.27 0.65 -19.00
N GLU A 185 -5.77 -0.54 -19.33
CA GLU A 185 -6.38 -1.77 -18.82
C GLU A 185 -5.92 -1.85 -17.36
N ILE A 186 -6.74 -1.32 -16.44
CA ILE A 186 -6.48 -1.46 -15.00
C ILE A 186 -6.97 -2.86 -14.64
N ASP A 187 -6.11 -3.86 -14.79
CA ASP A 187 -6.33 -5.13 -14.15
C ASP A 187 -6.04 -4.94 -12.66
N SER A 188 -7.11 -4.83 -11.86
CA SER A 188 -7.02 -4.61 -10.41
C SER A 188 -6.66 -5.89 -9.65
N ASP A 189 -6.60 -7.02 -10.35
CA ASP A 189 -6.40 -8.36 -9.81
C ASP A 189 -5.08 -8.97 -10.33
N GLU A 190 -4.00 -8.18 -10.45
CA GLU A 190 -2.65 -8.76 -10.56
C GLU A 190 -2.27 -9.36 -9.19
N ASP A 191 -2.84 -10.54 -8.90
CA ASP A 191 -2.22 -11.50 -7.99
C ASP A 191 -0.84 -11.79 -8.59
N GLU A 192 0.19 -11.35 -7.87
CA GLU A 192 1.60 -11.55 -8.19
C GLU A 192 1.80 -13.06 -8.48
N VAL A 193 1.89 -13.42 -9.76
CA VAL A 193 2.19 -14.81 -10.16
C VAL A 193 3.58 -15.12 -9.63
N GLU A 194 3.64 -15.88 -8.54
CA GLU A 194 4.88 -16.54 -8.13
C GLU A 194 5.34 -17.38 -9.34
N GLU A 195 6.51 -17.05 -9.86
CA GLU A 195 7.15 -17.80 -10.93
C GLU A 195 7.41 -19.23 -10.42
N GLU A 196 6.49 -20.15 -10.67
CA GLU A 196 6.71 -21.58 -10.52
C GLU A 196 7.73 -22.00 -11.60
N GLU A 197 9.02 -21.99 -11.24
CA GLU A 197 10.05 -22.58 -12.08
C GLU A 197 9.94 -24.11 -12.01
N ASP A 198 9.53 -24.69 -13.14
CA ASP A 198 9.21 -26.08 -13.41
C ASP A 198 10.15 -27.11 -12.75
N GLU A 199 9.52 -28.07 -12.07
CA GLU A 199 10.13 -29.34 -11.67
C GLU A 199 10.51 -30.15 -12.92
N ASP A 200 11.74 -30.68 -12.98
CA ASP A 200 11.93 -31.97 -13.63
C ASP A 200 13.07 -32.80 -13.01
N GLN A 201 12.75 -34.08 -12.88
CA GLN A 201 13.32 -35.12 -12.02
C GLN A 201 14.76 -35.56 -12.34
N PRO A 202 15.41 -36.30 -11.39
CA PRO A 202 16.84 -36.54 -11.40
C PRO A 202 17.20 -37.77 -12.26
N ASP A 203 18.25 -37.67 -13.07
CA ASP A 203 18.99 -38.86 -13.50
C ASP A 203 20.33 -38.94 -12.76
N SER A 204 20.38 -39.97 -11.93
CA SER A 204 21.51 -40.39 -11.11
C SER A 204 22.68 -40.85 -11.96
N SER A 205 23.88 -40.34 -11.70
CA SER A 205 25.13 -41.02 -12.06
C SER A 205 26.31 -40.43 -11.28
N ILE A 206 26.63 -41.00 -10.10
CA ILE A 206 27.97 -40.88 -9.53
C ILE A 206 28.67 -42.25 -9.67
N PRO A 207 29.89 -42.32 -10.25
CA PRO A 207 30.59 -43.57 -10.47
C PRO A 207 31.16 -44.17 -9.17
N LEU A 208 31.00 -45.49 -9.07
CA LEU A 208 31.68 -46.42 -8.19
C LEU A 208 33.19 -46.15 -8.05
N GLN A 209 33.66 -46.08 -6.80
CA GLN A 209 34.98 -46.61 -6.45
C GLN A 209 34.88 -47.60 -5.28
N ARG A 210 35.29 -48.83 -5.58
CA ARG A 210 35.46 -50.00 -4.72
C ARG A 210 36.62 -49.79 -3.74
N ILE A 211 36.44 -50.21 -2.49
CA ILE A 211 37.50 -50.81 -1.65
C ILE A 211 36.90 -52.02 -0.91
N PRO A 212 37.58 -53.18 -0.79
CA PRO A 212 37.00 -54.45 -0.37
C PRO A 212 37.21 -54.83 1.11
N ASP A 213 36.32 -55.73 1.55
CA ASP A 213 36.37 -56.78 2.58
C ASP A 213 36.97 -56.51 3.97
N VAL A 214 36.13 -56.71 5.00
CA VAL A 214 36.39 -57.66 6.11
C VAL A 214 35.06 -58.26 6.57
N GLN A 215 35.00 -59.60 6.60
CA GLN A 215 33.94 -60.41 7.20
C GLN A 215 33.97 -60.27 8.72
N ASP A 216 32.80 -60.17 9.37
CA ASP A 216 32.64 -60.95 10.60
C ASP A 216 31.20 -61.37 10.86
N VAL A 217 31.08 -62.64 11.20
CA VAL A 217 29.86 -63.38 11.46
C VAL A 217 29.47 -63.19 12.91
N LYS A 218 28.22 -62.79 13.20
CA LYS A 218 27.55 -63.32 14.39
C LYS A 218 26.04 -63.37 14.26
N LYS A 219 25.56 -64.58 14.50
CA LYS A 219 24.21 -65.10 14.52
C LYS A 219 23.69 -65.03 15.96
N ILE A 220 22.36 -65.08 16.10
CA ILE A 220 21.56 -65.43 17.30
C ILE A 220 21.32 -64.21 18.22
N SER A 221 20.09 -63.88 18.63
CA SER A 221 18.90 -64.71 18.89
C SER A 221 17.59 -64.13 18.38
#